data_AF-A0A1W1XTU4-F1
#
_entry.id   AF-A0A1W1XTU4-F1
#
_cell.length_a   1.000
_cell.length_b   1.000
_cell.length_c   1.000
_cell.angle_alpha   90.00
_cell.angle_beta   90.00
_cell.angle_gamma   90.00
#
_symmetry.space_group_name_H-M   'P 1'
#
loop_
_entity.id
_entity.type
_entity.pdbx_description
1 polymer ?
#
loop_
_entity_poly.entity_id
_entity_poly.type
_entity_poly.pdbx_seq_one_letter_code
_entity_poly.pdbx_strand_id
1 'polypeptide(L)'
;MVDQLKKALLAGLGSAAYTYEKASKVIDEMVEKGKLTVEDGKELSQELKKNIAEKSEKFKPVTKDEITELLGNVNFVTRDEIEDIKNRLSKLEEKLL
;
A
#
# COMPACT_ATOMS: atom_id res chain seq x y z
N MET A 1 13.03 -10.45 -18.36
CA MET A 1 12.13 -11.58 -18.00
C MET A 1 11.97 -11.73 -16.49
N VAL A 2 13.06 -11.78 -15.71
CA VAL A 2 13.01 -11.88 -14.23
C VAL A 2 12.21 -10.75 -13.57
N ASP A 3 12.38 -9.51 -14.05
CA ASP A 3 11.67 -8.33 -13.52
C ASP A 3 10.14 -8.38 -13.72
N GLN A 4 9.68 -8.96 -14.83
CA GLN A 4 8.25 -9.16 -15.10
C GLN A 4 7.65 -10.26 -14.21
N LEU A 5 8.43 -11.31 -13.95
CA LEU A 5 8.03 -12.38 -13.02
C LEU A 5 7.92 -11.86 -11.59
N LYS A 6 8.87 -11.00 -11.17
CA LYS A 6 8.86 -10.29 -9.89
C LYS A 6 7.63 -9.39 -9.76
N LYS A 7 7.31 -8.60 -10.79
CA LYS A 7 6.11 -7.74 -10.81
C LYS A 7 4.80 -8.54 -10.81
N ALA A 8 4.73 -9.64 -11.57
CA ALA A 8 3.56 -10.52 -11.59
C ALA A 8 3.35 -11.22 -10.24
N LEU A 9 4.43 -11.64 -9.59
CA LEU A 9 4.39 -12.24 -8.27
C LEU A 9 3.90 -11.25 -7.21
N LEU A 10 4.43 -10.03 -7.22
CA LEU A 10 4.02 -8.95 -6.31
C LEU A 10 2.56 -8.54 -6.51
N ALA A 11 2.07 -8.57 -7.76
CA ALA A 11 0.68 -8.30 -8.07
C ALA A 11 -0.27 -9.42 -7.60
N GLY A 12 0.14 -10.69 -7.72
CA GLY A 12 -0.66 -11.85 -7.28
C GLY A 12 -0.74 -12.03 -5.76
N LEU A 13 0.16 -11.40 -5.02
CA LEU A 13 0.29 -11.52 -3.57
C LEU A 13 -0.44 -10.39 -2.79
N GLY A 14 -0.75 -9.27 -3.45
CA GLY A 14 -1.46 -8.15 -2.84
C GLY A 14 -0.63 -7.36 -1.81
N SER A 15 -1.30 -6.50 -1.03
CA SER A 15 -0.67 -5.58 -0.06
C SER A 15 -0.06 -6.27 1.17
N ALA A 16 -0.50 -7.49 1.51
CA ALA A 16 -0.02 -8.23 2.68
C ALA A 16 1.26 -9.06 2.43
N ALA A 17 1.69 -9.20 1.18
CA ALA A 17 2.77 -10.12 0.82
C ALA A 17 3.95 -9.46 0.09
N TYR A 18 4.11 -8.16 0.28
CA TYR A 18 5.37 -7.46 0.08
C TYR A 18 6.46 -7.82 1.14
N THR A 19 6.29 -8.92 1.87
CA THR A 19 7.25 -9.39 2.87
C THR A 19 8.35 -10.19 2.20
N TYR A 20 9.57 -10.01 2.70
CA TYR A 20 10.76 -10.73 2.22
C TYR A 20 10.56 -12.25 2.25
N GLU A 21 9.95 -12.76 3.32
CA GLU A 21 9.76 -14.19 3.54
C GLU A 21 8.89 -14.85 2.45
N LYS A 22 7.82 -14.17 2.01
CA LYS A 22 6.92 -14.71 1.00
C LYS A 22 7.52 -14.69 -0.40
N ALA A 23 8.27 -13.64 -0.71
CA ALA A 23 8.96 -13.52 -2.00
C ALA A 23 10.19 -14.45 -2.08
N SER A 24 10.94 -14.65 -0.99
CA SER A 24 12.03 -15.64 -0.91
C SER A 24 11.51 -17.05 -1.18
N LYS A 25 10.38 -17.44 -0.56
CA LYS A 25 9.77 -18.75 -0.75
C LYS A 25 9.44 -19.07 -2.21
N VAL A 26 9.03 -18.06 -2.98
CA VAL A 26 8.69 -18.26 -4.40
C VAL A 26 9.94 -18.43 -5.24
N ILE A 27 11.02 -17.71 -4.91
CA ILE A 27 12.32 -17.91 -5.54
C ILE A 27 12.80 -19.34 -5.27
N ASP A 28 12.69 -19.81 -4.03
CA ASP A 28 13.05 -21.18 -3.65
C ASP A 28 12.21 -22.22 -4.41
N GLU A 29 10.89 -22.03 -4.53
CA GLU A 29 10.04 -22.92 -5.33
C GLU A 29 10.42 -22.94 -6.82
N MET A 30 10.94 -21.84 -7.37
CA MET A 30 11.40 -21.80 -8.77
C MET A 30 12.74 -22.52 -8.94
N VAL A 31 13.62 -22.49 -7.93
CA VAL A 31 14.85 -23.29 -7.90
C VAL A 31 14.50 -24.78 -7.81
N GLU A 32 13.59 -25.16 -6.90
CA GLU A 32 13.13 -26.55 -6.76
C GLU A 32 12.47 -27.09 -8.04
N LYS A 33 11.72 -26.25 -8.76
CA LYS A 33 11.09 -26.60 -10.04
C LYS A 33 12.08 -26.59 -11.23
N GLY A 34 13.37 -26.33 -10.98
CA GLY A 34 14.41 -26.26 -12.02
C GLY A 34 14.25 -25.09 -13.00
N LYS A 35 13.43 -24.09 -12.65
CA LYS A 35 13.21 -22.89 -13.46
C LYS A 35 14.27 -21.82 -13.23
N LEU A 36 14.99 -21.91 -12.11
CA LEU A 36 16.11 -21.06 -11.71
C LEU A 36 17.25 -21.97 -11.23
N THR A 37 18.49 -21.55 -11.46
CA THR A 37 19.63 -22.22 -10.84
C THR A 37 19.72 -21.85 -9.35
N VAL A 38 20.42 -22.66 -8.56
CA VAL A 38 20.67 -22.38 -7.14
C VAL A 38 21.43 -21.06 -6.96
N GLU A 39 22.30 -20.73 -7.91
CA GLU A 39 23.09 -19.50 -7.88
C GLU A 39 22.22 -18.28 -8.14
N ASP A 40 21.39 -18.32 -9.18
CA ASP A 40 20.43 -17.25 -9.49
C ASP A 40 19.42 -17.04 -8.34
N GLY A 41 18.96 -18.12 -7.71
CA GLY A 41 18.05 -18.03 -6.57
C GLY A 41 18.68 -17.33 -5.36
N LYS A 42 19.96 -17.58 -5.09
CA LYS A 42 20.71 -16.90 -4.02
C LYS A 42 20.90 -15.41 -4.32
N GLU A 43 21.28 -15.08 -5.56
CA GLU A 43 21.46 -13.69 -5.99
C GLU A 43 20.15 -12.89 -5.88
N LEU A 44 19.04 -13.45 -6.41
CA LEU A 44 17.73 -12.81 -6.36
C LEU A 44 17.23 -12.62 -4.92
N SER A 45 17.49 -13.59 -4.04
CA SER A 45 17.12 -13.48 -2.62
C SER A 45 17.92 -12.36 -1.92
N GLN A 46 19.21 -12.24 -2.20
CA GLN A 46 20.02 -11.15 -1.65
C GLN A 46 19.59 -9.78 -2.17
N GLU A 47 19.35 -9.64 -3.46
CA GLU A 47 18.83 -8.40 -4.04
C GLU A 47 17.47 -8.04 -3.47
N LEU A 48 16.58 -9.02 -3.29
CA LEU A 48 15.27 -8.82 -2.70
C LEU A 48 15.38 -8.29 -1.26
N LYS A 49 16.29 -8.85 -0.44
CA LYS A 49 16.55 -8.38 0.92
C LYS A 49 17.01 -6.92 0.94
N LYS A 50 17.96 -6.59 0.07
CA LYS A 50 18.51 -5.23 -0.07
C LYS A 50 17.43 -4.24 -0.51
N ASN A 51 16.67 -4.57 -1.54
CA ASN A 51 15.60 -3.72 -2.06
C ASN A 51 14.49 -3.47 -1.02
N ILE A 52 14.13 -4.48 -0.22
CA ILE A 52 13.12 -4.33 0.83
C ILE A 52 13.66 -3.45 1.96
N ALA A 53 14.90 -3.65 2.39
CA ALA A 53 15.54 -2.79 3.40
C ALA A 53 15.58 -1.33 2.94
N GLU A 54 16.07 -1.07 1.72
CA GLU A 54 16.13 0.28 1.14
C GLU A 54 14.74 0.92 0.95
N LYS A 55 13.73 0.13 0.56
CA LYS A 55 12.36 0.64 0.46
C LYS A 55 11.73 0.88 1.82
N SER A 56 12.03 0.06 2.83
CA SER A 56 11.52 0.26 4.19
C SER A 56 12.06 1.55 4.82
N GLU A 57 13.30 1.93 4.52
CA GLU A 57 13.84 3.23 4.94
C GLU A 57 13.21 4.42 4.21
N LYS A 58 12.72 4.21 2.97
CA LYS A 58 12.03 5.24 2.17
C LYS A 58 10.54 5.33 2.43
N PHE A 59 9.91 4.27 2.93
CA PHE A 59 8.55 4.30 3.46
C PHE A 59 8.58 4.96 4.84
N LYS A 60 8.56 6.30 4.86
CA LYS A 60 8.15 7.00 6.08
C LYS A 60 6.76 6.46 6.46
N PRO A 61 6.52 6.10 7.73
CA PRO A 61 5.17 5.78 8.16
C PRO A 61 4.30 6.97 7.81
N VAL A 62 3.22 6.72 7.05
CA VAL A 62 2.29 7.77 6.62
C VAL A 62 1.91 8.59 7.86
N THR A 63 2.37 9.83 7.92
CA THR A 63 2.16 10.64 9.12
C THR A 63 0.73 11.15 9.15
N LYS A 64 0.22 11.50 10.33
CA LYS A 64 -1.09 12.15 10.45
C LYS A 64 -1.16 13.40 9.57
N ASP A 65 -0.04 14.11 9.41
CA ASP A 65 0.05 15.32 8.60
C ASP A 65 -0.13 15.03 7.10
N GLU A 66 0.51 13.98 6.57
CA GLU A 66 0.33 13.54 5.18
C GLU A 66 -1.12 13.10 4.89
N ILE A 67 -1.75 12.40 5.85
CA ILE A 67 -3.17 12.03 5.72
C ILE A 67 -4.05 13.27 5.75
N THR A 68 -3.76 14.23 6.63
CA THR A 68 -4.52 15.48 6.76
C THR A 68 -4.39 16.35 5.51
N GLU A 69 -3.21 16.39 4.89
CA GLU A 69 -2.97 17.11 3.64
C GLU A 69 -3.67 16.43 2.45
N LEU A 70 -3.64 15.10 2.37
CA LEU A 70 -4.41 14.36 1.37
C LEU A 70 -5.92 14.55 1.54
N LEU A 71 -6.41 14.57 2.78
CA LEU A 71 -7.82 14.83 3.08
C LEU A 71 -8.22 16.29 2.85
N GLY A 72 -7.33 17.25 3.12
CA GLY A 72 -7.58 18.68 2.90
C GLY A 72 -7.61 19.08 1.42
N ASN A 73 -6.89 18.34 0.56
CA ASN A 73 -6.91 18.56 -0.89
C ASN A 73 -8.12 17.93 -1.59
N VAL A 74 -8.91 17.13 -0.89
CA VAL A 74 -10.15 16.57 -1.42
C VAL A 74 -11.29 17.27 -0.71
N ASN A 75 -12.27 17.78 -1.47
CA ASN A 75 -13.37 18.61 -0.98
C ASN A 75 -14.38 17.80 -0.16
N PHE A 76 -13.93 17.10 0.89
CA PHE A 76 -14.75 16.30 1.78
C PHE A 76 -15.48 17.20 2.78
N VAL A 77 -16.79 17.06 2.82
CA VAL A 77 -17.61 17.69 3.87
C VAL A 77 -17.40 16.90 5.16
N THR A 78 -17.03 17.60 6.24
CA THR A 78 -16.89 17.00 7.57
C THR A 78 -18.25 16.73 8.21
N ARG A 79 -18.30 15.83 9.22
CA ARG A 79 -19.56 15.56 9.95
C ARG A 79 -20.11 16.80 10.62
N ASP A 80 -19.23 17.65 11.16
CA ASP A 80 -19.61 18.88 11.85
C ASP A 80 -20.24 19.88 10.88
N GLU A 81 -19.72 20.00 9.66
CA GLU A 81 -20.31 20.85 8.61
C GLU A 81 -21.70 20.36 8.18
N ILE A 82 -21.90 19.03 8.08
CA ILE A 82 -23.24 18.46 7.79
C ILE A 82 -24.22 18.77 8.93
N GLU A 83 -23.76 18.69 10.18
CA GLU A 83 -24.58 18.96 11.34
C GLU A 83 -24.95 20.45 11.46
N ASP A 84 -24.02 21.37 11.18
CA ASP A 84 -24.30 22.80 11.11
C ASP A 84 -25.33 23.12 10.01
N ILE A 85 -25.17 22.53 8.81
CA ILE A 85 -26.12 22.71 7.72
C ILE A 85 -27.51 22.19 8.11
N LYS A 86 -27.59 21.00 8.75
CA LYS A 86 -28.87 20.47 9.24
C LYS A 86 -29.53 21.38 10.27
N ASN A 87 -28.77 21.87 11.25
CA ASN A 87 -29.29 22.78 12.27
C ASN A 87 -29.79 24.09 11.66
N ARG A 88 -29.07 24.64 10.67
CA ARG A 88 -29.49 25.84 9.94
C ARG A 88 -30.74 25.58 9.09
N LEU A 89 -30.83 24.42 8.47
CA LEU A 89 -31.99 24.01 7.68
C LEU A 89 -33.23 23.88 8.57
N SER A 90 -33.14 23.17 9.70
CA SER A 90 -34.25 23.03 10.65
C SER A 90 -34.73 24.38 11.18
N LYS A 91 -33.82 25.30 11.51
CA LYS A 91 -34.19 26.67 11.92
C LYS A 91 -34.87 27.50 10.82
N LEU A 92 -34.60 27.20 9.55
CA LEU A 92 -35.29 27.84 8.42
C LEU A 92 -36.68 27.22 8.21
N GLU A 93 -36.77 25.89 8.29
CA GLU A 93 -38.02 25.15 8.18
C GLU A 93 -39.01 25.55 9.29
N GLU A 94 -38.55 25.72 10.52
CA GLU A 94 -39.36 26.23 11.64
C GLU A 94 -39.87 27.67 11.45
N LYS A 95 -39.22 28.46 10.59
CA LYS A 95 -39.65 29.84 10.26
C LYS A 95 -40.58 29.91 9.06
N LEU A 96 -40.65 28.84 8.27
CA LEU A 96 -41.51 28.73 7.09
C LEU A 96 -42.84 28.02 7.41
N LEU A 97 -42.93 27.36 8.57
CA LEU A 97 -44.15 26.88 9.21
C LEU A 97 -44.74 27.98 10.12
#